data_AF-A0A3C0KP41-F1
#
_entry.id   AF-A0A3C0KP41-F1
#
_cell.length_a   1.000
_cell.length_b   1.000
_cell.length_c   1.000
_cell.angle_alpha   90.00
_cell.angle_beta   90.00
_cell.angle_gamma   90.00
#
_symmetry.space_group_name_H-M   'P 1'
#
loop_
_entity.id
_entity.type
_entity.pdbx_description
1 polymer ?
#
loop_
_entity_poly.entity_id
_entity_poly.type
_entity_poly.pdbx_seq_one_letter_code
_entity_poly.pdbx_strand_id
1 'polypeptide(L)'
;MKVEGLNRDGRGRIVTDGTGPIEIPVQRVFVATGAAAAEKWHEPPPPAAEAGNQHNASVHLYLSHCTIHQELQGTTIIYGGDLTNTDKNVTQAIASGKQAAMALDTLFQSGADAVTERLFSCLVGEGPALSMEIYMNGPRKERKPHIVSYQEINTDYFQFEPRVIQPRLLIEERTSSFDEIELKISANTAMREAGRCFNCGICNNCDNCYLFCPDVSILRGRDMTERHINYDYCKGCGLCVVECPRNAMTLYEEGES
;
A
#
# COMPACT_ATOMS: atom_id res chain seq x y z
N MET A 1 -4.71 -20.56 26.79
CA MET A 1 -5.82 -21.23 26.04
C MET A 1 -5.33 -21.58 24.65
N LYS A 2 -5.74 -22.72 24.08
CA LYS A 2 -5.37 -23.16 22.71
C LYS A 2 -6.62 -23.55 21.91
N VAL A 3 -6.60 -23.40 20.59
CA VAL A 3 -7.70 -23.84 19.71
C VAL A 3 -7.49 -25.32 19.37
N GLU A 4 -8.42 -26.20 19.75
CA GLU A 4 -8.42 -27.63 19.48
C GLU A 4 -9.60 -28.01 18.57
N GLY A 5 -9.45 -27.70 17.28
CA GLY A 5 -10.43 -28.00 16.25
C GLY A 5 -11.57 -26.98 16.19
N LEU A 6 -12.68 -27.37 15.56
CA LEU A 6 -13.89 -26.55 15.41
C LEU A 6 -15.03 -27.18 16.22
N ASN A 7 -15.84 -26.34 16.84
CA ASN A 7 -17.13 -26.70 17.44
C ASN A 7 -18.17 -26.97 16.33
N ARG A 8 -19.33 -27.50 16.72
CA ARG A 8 -20.46 -27.79 15.81
C ARG A 8 -20.88 -26.59 14.95
N ASP A 9 -20.66 -25.38 15.42
CA ASP A 9 -21.02 -24.13 14.73
C ASP A 9 -19.86 -23.56 13.88
N GLY A 10 -18.80 -24.35 13.62
CA GLY A 10 -17.66 -23.92 12.81
C GLY A 10 -16.71 -22.91 13.49
N ARG A 11 -16.87 -22.65 14.79
CA ARG A 11 -15.97 -21.78 15.57
C ARG A 11 -14.86 -22.60 16.23
N GLY A 12 -13.66 -22.04 16.34
CA GLY A 12 -12.53 -22.67 17.05
C GLY A 12 -12.92 -23.15 18.46
N ARG A 13 -12.77 -24.45 18.71
CA ARG A 13 -13.02 -25.04 20.03
C ARG A 13 -11.86 -24.69 20.94
N ILE A 14 -12.05 -23.71 21.81
CA ILE A 14 -11.02 -23.28 22.76
C ILE A 14 -10.93 -24.30 23.90
N VAL A 15 -9.73 -24.83 24.14
CA VAL A 15 -9.41 -25.67 25.31
C VAL A 15 -8.31 -25.03 26.14
N THR A 16 -8.21 -25.43 27.41
CA THR A 16 -7.19 -24.92 28.32
C THR A 16 -5.80 -25.43 27.91
N ASP A 17 -4.77 -24.59 27.99
CA ASP A 17 -3.41 -25.01 27.59
C ASP A 17 -2.63 -25.73 28.70
N GLY A 18 -3.25 -25.93 29.87
CA GLY A 18 -2.62 -26.51 31.05
C GLY A 18 -2.19 -25.47 32.10
N THR A 19 -2.14 -24.17 31.77
CA THR A 19 -2.10 -23.13 32.80
C THR A 19 -3.45 -23.02 33.50
N GLY A 20 -3.44 -22.94 34.83
CA GLY A 20 -4.65 -22.70 35.63
C GLY A 20 -5.37 -21.40 35.20
N PRO A 21 -6.65 -21.24 35.55
CA PRO A 21 -7.40 -20.03 35.24
C PRO A 21 -6.68 -18.79 35.79
N ILE A 22 -6.53 -17.76 34.95
CA ILE A 22 -6.03 -16.46 35.36
C ILE A 22 -7.25 -15.60 35.70
N GLU A 23 -7.37 -15.21 36.96
CA GLU A 23 -8.37 -14.23 37.37
C GLU A 23 -7.82 -12.81 37.13
N ILE A 24 -8.55 -12.02 36.35
CA ILE A 24 -8.20 -10.62 36.08
C ILE A 24 -9.39 -9.76 36.53
N PRO A 25 -9.27 -9.01 37.64
CA PRO A 25 -10.32 -8.10 38.06
C PRO A 25 -10.39 -6.91 37.10
N VAL A 26 -11.55 -6.69 36.49
CA VAL A 26 -11.81 -5.58 35.55
C VAL A 26 -13.08 -4.84 35.93
N GLN A 27 -13.15 -3.54 35.61
CA GLN A 27 -14.35 -2.74 35.87
C GLN A 27 -15.42 -2.91 34.80
N ARG A 28 -15.02 -3.19 33.54
CA ARG A 28 -15.91 -3.37 32.39
C ARG A 28 -15.32 -4.40 31.43
N VAL A 29 -16.19 -5.13 30.74
CA VAL A 29 -15.84 -6.06 29.66
C VAL A 29 -16.49 -5.56 28.38
N PHE A 30 -15.69 -5.43 27.32
CA PHE A 30 -16.17 -5.09 25.98
C PHE A 30 -15.92 -6.29 25.07
N VAL A 31 -16.90 -6.61 24.21
CA VAL A 31 -16.81 -7.71 23.25
C VAL A 31 -16.86 -7.13 21.85
N ALA A 32 -15.85 -7.41 21.03
CA ALA A 32 -15.91 -7.11 19.61
C ALA A 32 -16.90 -8.07 18.93
N THR A 33 -18.04 -7.56 18.50
CA THR A 33 -19.10 -8.37 17.87
C THR A 33 -18.81 -8.74 16.42
N GLY A 34 -17.80 -8.11 15.80
CA GLY A 34 -17.54 -8.22 14.37
C GLY A 34 -18.64 -7.57 13.51
N ALA A 35 -18.45 -7.62 12.20
CA ALA A 35 -19.42 -7.19 11.20
C ALA A 35 -19.61 -8.30 10.15
N ALA A 36 -20.85 -8.45 9.69
CA ALA A 36 -21.24 -9.40 8.64
C ALA A 36 -22.09 -8.67 7.59
N ALA A 37 -22.22 -9.27 6.41
CA ALA A 37 -23.12 -8.78 5.38
C ALA A 37 -24.55 -8.69 5.93
N ALA A 38 -25.20 -7.54 5.77
CA ALA A 38 -26.58 -7.34 6.22
C ALA A 38 -27.57 -8.18 5.40
N GLU A 39 -27.28 -8.40 4.12
CA GLU A 39 -28.12 -9.15 3.19
C GLU A 39 -27.25 -10.05 2.33
N LYS A 40 -27.79 -11.19 1.87
CA LYS A 40 -27.02 -12.19 1.10
C LYS A 40 -26.44 -11.63 -0.20
N TRP A 41 -27.13 -10.70 -0.86
CA TRP A 41 -26.66 -10.13 -2.12
C TRP A 41 -25.50 -9.14 -1.94
N HIS A 42 -25.18 -8.72 -0.71
CA HIS A 42 -23.95 -7.98 -0.45
C HIS A 42 -22.72 -8.88 -0.52
N GLU A 43 -22.89 -10.19 -0.35
CA GLU A 43 -21.78 -11.13 -0.46
C GLU A 43 -21.36 -11.29 -1.92
N PRO A 44 -20.07 -11.13 -2.24
CA PRO A 44 -19.59 -11.35 -3.60
C PRO A 44 -19.84 -12.83 -3.99
N PRO A 45 -20.15 -13.10 -5.27
CA PRO A 45 -20.28 -14.46 -5.74
C PRO A 45 -18.96 -15.23 -5.52
N PRO A 46 -19.01 -16.53 -5.21
CA PRO A 46 -17.82 -17.32 -4.97
C PRO A 46 -17.07 -17.60 -6.30
N PRO A 47 -15.72 -17.74 -6.26
CA PRO A 47 -14.93 -18.13 -7.43
C PRO A 47 -15.45 -19.42 -8.08
N ALA A 48 -15.22 -19.57 -9.38
CA ALA A 48 -15.72 -20.71 -10.18
C ALA A 48 -15.33 -22.09 -9.62
N ALA A 49 -14.26 -22.21 -8.82
CA ALA A 49 -13.86 -23.44 -8.15
C ALA A 49 -14.85 -23.92 -7.06
N GLU A 50 -15.69 -23.02 -6.55
CA GLU A 50 -16.66 -23.29 -5.47
C GLU A 50 -18.12 -23.18 -5.96
N ALA A 51 -18.33 -22.64 -7.17
CA ALA A 51 -19.65 -22.51 -7.78
C ALA A 51 -20.05 -23.82 -8.48
N GLY A 52 -20.79 -24.68 -7.78
CA GLY A 52 -21.42 -25.84 -8.40
C GLY A 52 -22.23 -25.43 -9.64
N ASN A 53 -21.99 -26.11 -10.77
CA ASN A 53 -22.58 -25.90 -12.10
C ASN A 53 -23.85 -25.02 -12.13
N GLN A 54 -23.68 -23.71 -12.27
CA GLN A 54 -24.78 -22.80 -12.61
C GLN A 54 -24.49 -22.16 -13.96
N HIS A 55 -25.31 -22.56 -14.92
CA HIS A 55 -25.33 -22.05 -16.27
C HIS A 55 -26.04 -20.69 -16.27
N ASN A 56 -25.28 -19.61 -16.16
CA ASN A 56 -25.69 -18.33 -16.73
C ASN A 56 -24.46 -17.56 -17.16
N ALA A 57 -24.45 -17.11 -18.41
CA ALA A 57 -23.28 -16.46 -18.99
C ALA A 57 -23.12 -15.07 -18.36
N SER A 58 -22.22 -15.01 -17.38
CA SER A 58 -21.90 -13.87 -16.53
C SER A 58 -20.39 -13.78 -16.43
N VAL A 59 -19.86 -12.56 -16.44
CA VAL A 59 -18.43 -12.30 -16.32
C VAL A 59 -18.13 -11.96 -14.87
N HIS A 60 -17.27 -12.77 -14.26
CA HIS A 60 -16.77 -12.53 -12.90
C HIS A 60 -15.28 -12.20 -12.97
N LEU A 61 -14.89 -11.03 -12.47
CA LEU A 61 -13.48 -10.67 -12.31
C LEU A 61 -13.16 -10.57 -10.82
N TYR A 62 -12.25 -11.44 -10.37
CA TYR A 62 -11.73 -11.43 -9.00
C TYR A 62 -10.42 -10.67 -8.98
N LEU A 63 -10.45 -9.44 -8.46
CA LEU A 63 -9.28 -8.59 -8.31
C LEU A 63 -8.81 -8.61 -6.85
N SER A 64 -7.61 -8.08 -6.60
CA SER A 64 -6.97 -8.15 -5.27
C SER A 64 -7.77 -7.53 -4.11
N HIS A 65 -8.58 -6.49 -4.37
CA HIS A 65 -9.33 -5.75 -3.36
C HIS A 65 -10.81 -5.58 -3.71
N CYS A 66 -11.27 -6.03 -4.88
CA CYS A 66 -12.66 -5.93 -5.29
C CYS A 66 -13.06 -7.06 -6.25
N THR A 67 -14.36 -7.30 -6.37
CA THR A 67 -14.91 -8.31 -7.29
C THR A 67 -15.93 -7.65 -8.20
N ILE A 68 -15.82 -7.88 -9.51
CA ILE A 68 -16.81 -7.42 -10.49
C ILE A 68 -17.68 -8.60 -10.89
N HIS A 69 -18.98 -8.36 -10.90
CA HIS A 69 -19.98 -9.25 -11.47
C HIS A 69 -20.75 -8.50 -12.55
N GLN A 70 -20.70 -9.02 -13.78
CA GLN A 70 -21.45 -8.47 -14.91
C GLN A 70 -22.33 -9.55 -15.52
N GLU A 71 -23.64 -9.33 -15.47
CA GLU A 71 -24.61 -10.11 -16.24
C GLU A 71 -24.59 -9.64 -17.71
N LEU A 72 -24.63 -10.56 -18.67
CA LEU A 72 -24.53 -10.25 -20.12
C LEU A 72 -25.56 -9.23 -20.66
N GLN A 73 -26.66 -9.01 -19.95
CA GLN A 73 -27.70 -8.01 -20.28
C GLN A 73 -28.14 -7.21 -19.05
N GLY A 74 -27.37 -7.28 -17.95
CA GLY A 74 -27.76 -6.73 -16.66
C GLY A 74 -26.83 -5.62 -16.17
N THR A 75 -27.00 -5.27 -14.90
CA THR A 75 -26.22 -4.21 -14.25
C THR A 75 -24.85 -4.74 -13.84
N THR A 76 -23.78 -3.99 -14.10
CA THR A 76 -22.46 -4.28 -13.53
C THR A 76 -22.47 -3.97 -12.03
N ILE A 77 -22.18 -4.97 -11.22
CA ILE A 77 -22.07 -4.85 -9.76
C ILE A 77 -20.59 -4.99 -9.39
N ILE A 78 -20.12 -4.12 -8.50
CA ILE A 78 -18.79 -4.22 -7.92
C ILE A 78 -18.87 -4.33 -6.40
N TYR A 79 -18.17 -5.32 -5.86
CA TYR A 79 -18.04 -5.58 -4.43
C TYR A 79 -16.69 -5.05 -3.97
N GLY A 80 -16.65 -4.36 -2.83
CA GLY A 80 -15.44 -3.79 -2.26
C GLY A 80 -15.54 -3.64 -0.74
N GLY A 81 -14.41 -3.37 -0.09
CA GLY A 81 -14.35 -3.23 1.37
C GLY A 81 -14.21 -4.57 2.09
N ASP A 82 -14.72 -4.65 3.31
CA ASP A 82 -14.48 -5.79 4.20
C ASP A 82 -14.97 -7.15 3.66
N LEU A 83 -15.87 -7.16 2.68
CA LEU A 83 -16.41 -8.38 2.07
C LEU A 83 -15.50 -8.99 1.00
N THR A 84 -14.55 -8.22 0.46
CA THR A 84 -13.63 -8.66 -0.60
C THR A 84 -12.17 -8.71 -0.14
N ASN A 85 -11.89 -8.31 1.11
CA ASN A 85 -10.54 -8.25 1.66
C ASN A 85 -10.37 -9.21 2.84
N THR A 86 -9.19 -9.82 2.96
CA THR A 86 -8.81 -10.63 4.13
C THR A 86 -8.62 -9.76 5.38
N ASP A 87 -7.95 -8.63 5.21
CA ASP A 87 -7.73 -7.66 6.27
C ASP A 87 -8.85 -6.61 6.27
N LYS A 88 -9.62 -6.57 7.34
CA LYS A 88 -10.75 -5.64 7.49
C LYS A 88 -10.29 -4.36 8.15
N ASN A 89 -9.83 -3.42 7.32
CA ASN A 89 -9.41 -2.10 7.78
C ASN A 89 -9.71 -1.02 6.73
N VAL A 90 -9.68 0.22 7.19
CA VAL A 90 -10.01 1.41 6.38
C VAL A 90 -9.09 1.52 5.16
N THR A 91 -7.80 1.17 5.29
CA THR A 91 -6.85 1.23 4.17
C THR A 91 -7.25 0.28 3.05
N GLN A 92 -7.69 -0.94 3.38
CA GLN A 92 -8.16 -1.91 2.40
C GLN A 92 -9.48 -1.46 1.75
N ALA A 93 -10.40 -0.87 2.51
CA ALA A 93 -11.62 -0.30 1.95
C ALA A 93 -11.35 0.85 0.95
N ILE A 94 -10.39 1.73 1.26
CA ILE A 94 -9.94 2.77 0.34
C ILE A 94 -9.29 2.15 -0.90
N ALA A 95 -8.46 1.11 -0.74
CA ALA A 95 -7.84 0.40 -1.84
C ALA A 95 -8.89 -0.25 -2.76
N SER A 96 -9.93 -0.87 -2.19
CA SER A 96 -11.09 -1.38 -2.94
C SER A 96 -11.76 -0.29 -3.77
N GLY A 97 -12.04 0.88 -3.19
CA GLY A 97 -12.67 1.98 -3.92
C GLY A 97 -11.82 2.47 -5.10
N LYS A 98 -10.50 2.59 -4.90
CA LYS A 98 -9.56 2.96 -5.96
C LYS A 98 -9.50 1.91 -7.08
N GLN A 99 -9.34 0.62 -6.71
CA GLN A 99 -9.30 -0.46 -7.69
C GLN A 99 -10.63 -0.56 -8.46
N ALA A 100 -11.75 -0.40 -7.75
CA ALA A 100 -13.08 -0.39 -8.33
C ALA A 100 -13.26 0.71 -9.38
N ALA A 101 -12.86 1.94 -9.05
CA ALA A 101 -12.95 3.06 -9.99
C ALA A 101 -12.12 2.82 -11.26
N MET A 102 -10.87 2.38 -11.11
CA MET A 102 -9.98 2.08 -12.24
C MET A 102 -10.50 0.91 -13.09
N ALA A 103 -11.02 -0.13 -12.43
CA ALA A 103 -11.55 -1.31 -13.11
C ALA A 103 -12.83 -1.01 -13.89
N LEU A 104 -13.77 -0.26 -13.30
CA LEU A 104 -15.00 0.16 -13.98
C LEU A 104 -14.71 1.06 -15.17
N ASP A 105 -13.78 2.00 -15.02
CA ASP A 105 -13.40 2.89 -16.12
C ASP A 105 -12.80 2.09 -17.30
N THR A 106 -11.89 1.16 -17.02
CA THR A 106 -11.32 0.28 -18.05
C THR A 106 -12.39 -0.64 -18.67
N LEU A 107 -13.25 -1.22 -17.82
CA LEU A 107 -14.33 -2.11 -18.26
C LEU A 107 -15.26 -1.42 -19.26
N PHE A 108 -15.67 -0.19 -18.97
CA PHE A 108 -16.58 0.56 -19.84
C PHE A 108 -15.92 1.09 -21.11
N GLN A 109 -14.63 1.41 -21.07
CA GLN A 109 -13.92 1.92 -22.24
C GLN A 109 -13.40 0.81 -23.17
N SER A 110 -12.99 -0.33 -22.61
CA SER A 110 -12.20 -1.35 -23.34
C SER A 110 -12.68 -2.79 -23.11
N GLY A 111 -13.73 -3.00 -22.32
CA GLY A 111 -14.27 -4.32 -22.04
C GLY A 111 -13.56 -5.06 -20.90
N ALA A 112 -14.13 -6.19 -20.50
CA ALA A 112 -13.71 -6.93 -19.32
C ALA A 112 -12.30 -7.52 -19.45
N ASP A 113 -11.93 -7.97 -20.67
CA ASP A 113 -10.66 -8.62 -20.94
C ASP A 113 -9.45 -7.67 -20.73
N ALA A 114 -9.66 -6.37 -20.88
CA ALA A 114 -8.61 -5.36 -20.72
C ALA A 114 -8.33 -4.98 -19.25
N VAL A 115 -9.25 -5.28 -18.32
CA VAL A 115 -9.21 -4.79 -16.94
C VAL A 115 -7.93 -5.27 -16.22
N THR A 116 -7.64 -6.57 -16.27
CA THR A 116 -6.52 -7.15 -15.52
C THR A 116 -5.18 -6.58 -16.01
N GLU A 117 -4.96 -6.55 -17.32
CA GLU A 117 -3.73 -6.01 -17.92
C GLU A 117 -3.56 -4.53 -17.59
N ARG A 118 -4.65 -3.75 -17.71
CA ARG A 118 -4.60 -2.32 -17.43
C ARG A 118 -4.25 -2.04 -15.98
N LEU A 119 -4.85 -2.75 -15.02
CA LEU A 119 -4.54 -2.60 -13.61
C LEU A 119 -3.11 -3.07 -13.29
N PHE A 120 -2.65 -4.16 -13.91
CA PHE A 120 -1.28 -4.65 -13.73
C PHE A 120 -0.24 -3.58 -14.12
N SER A 121 -0.48 -2.85 -15.22
CA SER A 121 0.39 -1.73 -15.64
C SER A 121 0.46 -0.57 -14.63
N CYS A 122 -0.43 -0.55 -13.63
CA CYS A 122 -0.52 0.51 -12.62
C CYS A 122 -0.02 0.10 -11.24
N LEU A 123 0.58 -1.09 -11.10
CA LEU A 123 1.11 -1.58 -9.84
C LEU A 123 2.33 -0.77 -9.36
N VAL A 124 2.48 -0.68 -8.03
CA VAL A 124 3.61 -0.06 -7.36
C VAL A 124 4.26 -1.08 -6.45
N GLY A 125 5.55 -1.36 -6.70
CA GLY A 125 6.27 -2.44 -6.03
C GLY A 125 5.77 -3.82 -6.43
N GLU A 126 6.02 -4.78 -5.54
CA GLU A 126 5.68 -6.19 -5.76
C GLU A 126 4.27 -6.56 -5.25
N GLY A 127 3.64 -5.66 -4.50
CA GLY A 127 2.32 -5.88 -3.89
C GLY A 127 1.15 -5.45 -4.78
N PRO A 128 -0.10 -5.61 -4.29
CA PRO A 128 -1.32 -5.29 -5.05
C PRO A 128 -1.66 -3.78 -5.07
N ALA A 129 -0.71 -2.92 -4.71
CA ALA A 129 -0.94 -1.49 -4.58
C ALA A 129 -0.99 -0.82 -5.96
N LEU A 130 -2.12 -0.20 -6.27
CA LEU A 130 -2.33 0.51 -7.55
C LEU A 130 -2.03 2.01 -7.43
N SER A 131 -1.53 2.62 -8.50
CA SER A 131 -1.35 4.07 -8.61
C SER A 131 -2.35 4.69 -9.59
N MET A 132 -3.19 5.59 -9.09
CA MET A 132 -4.07 6.40 -9.94
C MET A 132 -3.27 7.33 -10.86
N GLU A 133 -2.10 7.81 -10.43
CA GLU A 133 -1.26 8.67 -11.28
C GLU A 133 -0.70 7.91 -12.47
N ILE A 134 -0.29 6.64 -12.29
CA ILE A 134 0.13 5.79 -13.40
C ILE A 134 -1.05 5.53 -14.34
N TYR A 135 -2.22 5.23 -13.77
CA TYR A 135 -3.45 5.04 -14.54
C TYR A 135 -3.83 6.28 -15.37
N MET A 136 -3.61 7.47 -14.83
CA MET A 136 -3.83 8.74 -15.52
C MET A 136 -2.67 9.15 -16.44
N ASN A 137 -1.70 8.27 -16.69
CA ASN A 137 -0.51 8.51 -17.52
C ASN A 137 0.40 9.65 -17.02
N GLY A 138 0.38 9.92 -15.72
CA GLY A 138 1.20 10.92 -15.06
C GLY A 138 2.67 10.49 -14.87
N PRO A 139 3.53 11.40 -14.34
CA PRO A 139 4.99 11.23 -14.34
C PRO A 139 5.51 10.00 -13.59
N ARG A 140 4.74 9.47 -12.63
CA ARG A 140 5.14 8.26 -11.87
C ARG A 140 5.28 7.02 -12.75
N LYS A 141 4.64 6.96 -13.92
CA LYS A 141 4.76 5.83 -14.84
C LYS A 141 6.20 5.59 -15.33
N GLU A 142 7.03 6.64 -15.32
CA GLU A 142 8.44 6.59 -15.74
C GLU A 142 9.38 6.16 -14.60
N ARG A 143 8.85 5.98 -13.37
CA ARG A 143 9.65 5.61 -12.21
C ARG A 143 9.86 4.10 -12.17
N LYS A 144 11.00 3.68 -11.64
CA LYS A 144 11.25 2.27 -11.30
C LYS A 144 10.20 1.81 -10.27
N PRO A 145 9.67 0.58 -10.40
CA PRO A 145 8.67 0.05 -9.47
C PRO A 145 9.27 -0.33 -8.10
N HIS A 146 10.60 -0.47 -8.03
CA HIS A 146 11.32 -0.84 -6.81
C HIS A 146 10.97 0.06 -5.63
N ILE A 147 10.64 -0.55 -4.49
CA ILE A 147 10.36 0.16 -3.25
C ILE A 147 11.64 0.19 -2.43
N VAL A 148 12.23 1.38 -2.29
CA VAL A 148 13.41 1.59 -1.46
C VAL A 148 13.07 1.40 0.02
N SER A 149 13.65 0.39 0.62
CA SER A 149 13.59 0.11 2.05
C SER A 149 14.52 1.02 2.85
N TYR A 150 14.35 1.06 4.17
CA TYR A 150 15.19 1.86 5.05
C TYR A 150 16.66 1.42 5.00
N GLN A 151 16.92 0.12 4.85
CA GLN A 151 18.27 -0.44 4.81
C GLN A 151 19.07 0.00 3.57
N GLU A 152 18.38 0.43 2.52
CA GLU A 152 18.99 0.92 1.28
C GLU A 152 19.28 2.42 1.31
N ILE A 153 18.79 3.15 2.32
CA ILE A 153 19.06 4.57 2.50
C ILE A 153 20.46 4.74 3.08
N ASN A 154 21.28 5.57 2.43
CA ASN A 154 22.55 5.99 3.01
C ASN A 154 22.26 7.03 4.09
N THR A 155 22.25 6.57 5.34
CA THR A 155 21.89 7.34 6.53
C THR A 155 22.95 8.33 6.98
N ASP A 156 24.18 8.26 6.45
CA ASP A 156 25.30 9.13 6.86
C ASP A 156 25.02 10.62 6.57
N TYR A 157 24.11 10.89 5.64
CA TYR A 157 23.68 12.23 5.24
C TYR A 157 22.52 12.80 6.06
N PHE A 158 22.04 12.07 7.07
CA PHE A 158 20.87 12.46 7.84
C PHE A 158 21.15 12.41 9.35
N GLN A 159 20.68 13.43 10.06
CA GLN A 159 20.75 13.45 11.52
C GLN A 159 19.56 12.71 12.11
N PHE A 160 19.83 11.89 13.11
CA PHE A 160 18.77 11.26 13.87
C PHE A 160 17.99 12.30 14.67
N GLU A 161 16.67 12.25 14.57
CA GLU A 161 15.75 13.01 15.41
C GLU A 161 14.73 12.07 16.04
N PRO A 162 14.40 12.22 17.34
CA PRO A 162 13.36 11.42 17.97
C PRO A 162 11.99 11.75 17.37
N ARG A 163 11.12 10.74 17.31
CA ARG A 163 9.71 10.92 16.89
C ARG A 163 9.01 11.92 17.80
N VAL A 164 8.23 12.83 17.22
CA VAL A 164 7.34 13.73 17.99
C VAL A 164 6.34 12.92 18.81
N ILE A 165 6.18 13.33 20.06
CA ILE A 165 5.18 12.75 20.94
C ILE A 165 3.81 13.28 20.52
N GLN A 166 2.94 12.38 20.07
CA GLN A 166 1.56 12.71 19.71
C GLN A 166 0.82 13.22 20.95
N PRO A 167 0.29 14.45 20.93
CA PRO A 167 -0.55 14.94 22.01
C PRO A 167 -1.84 14.12 22.06
N ARG A 168 -2.28 13.74 23.26
CA ARG A 168 -3.48 12.92 23.46
C ARG A 168 -4.31 13.49 24.59
N LEU A 169 -5.63 13.32 24.51
CA LEU A 169 -6.53 13.62 25.63
C LEU A 169 -6.13 12.85 26.89
N LEU A 170 -6.37 13.42 28.06
CA LEU A 170 -6.15 12.73 29.33
C LEU A 170 -7.13 11.56 29.48
N ILE A 171 -6.75 10.54 30.26
CA ILE A 171 -7.55 9.31 30.39
C ILE A 171 -8.94 9.64 30.94
N GLU A 172 -9.01 10.56 31.89
CA GLU A 172 -10.23 11.04 32.53
C GLU A 172 -11.19 11.66 31.50
N GLU A 173 -10.65 12.49 30.60
CA GLU A 173 -11.41 13.19 29.55
C GLU A 173 -11.96 12.20 28.51
N ARG A 174 -11.16 11.19 28.10
CA ARG A 174 -11.55 10.16 27.13
C ARG A 174 -12.81 9.38 27.52
N THR A 175 -13.13 9.31 28.81
CA THR A 175 -14.31 8.59 29.30
C THR A 175 -15.60 9.41 29.28
N SER A 176 -15.47 10.72 29.09
CA SER A 176 -16.56 11.68 29.26
C SER A 176 -17.12 12.23 27.94
N SER A 177 -16.41 12.06 26.83
CA SER A 177 -16.82 12.52 25.50
C SER A 177 -16.40 11.56 24.38
N PHE A 178 -16.89 11.83 23.17
CA PHE A 178 -16.47 11.16 21.93
C PHE A 178 -15.44 11.99 21.16
N ASP A 179 -14.72 12.88 21.85
CA ASP A 179 -13.73 13.74 21.21
C ASP A 179 -12.53 12.94 20.70
N GLU A 180 -11.84 13.50 19.71
CA GLU A 180 -10.66 12.89 19.10
C GLU A 180 -9.55 12.67 20.14
N ILE A 181 -9.19 11.41 20.38
CA ILE A 181 -8.18 11.04 21.39
C ILE A 181 -6.78 11.50 20.95
N GLU A 182 -6.49 11.42 19.66
CA GLU A 182 -5.22 11.86 19.08
C GLU A 182 -5.35 13.32 18.65
N LEU A 183 -4.85 14.22 19.50
CA LEU A 183 -4.99 15.65 19.29
C LEU A 183 -4.03 16.13 18.21
N LYS A 184 -4.41 17.17 17.48
CA LYS A 184 -3.59 17.76 16.42
C LYS A 184 -2.27 18.31 16.98
N ILE A 185 -1.18 18.08 16.25
CA ILE A 185 0.09 18.78 16.47
C ILE A 185 0.02 20.21 15.89
N SER A 186 0.88 21.10 16.37
CA SER A 186 0.97 22.45 15.81
C SER A 186 1.44 22.42 14.35
N ALA A 187 1.06 23.42 13.55
CA ALA A 187 1.51 23.54 12.17
C ALA A 187 3.05 23.56 12.06
N ASN A 188 3.74 24.23 12.99
CA ASN A 188 5.20 24.25 13.04
C ASN A 188 5.78 22.84 13.24
N THR A 189 5.23 22.08 14.18
CA THR A 189 5.64 20.69 14.43
C THR A 189 5.37 19.81 13.21
N ALA A 190 4.21 19.96 12.56
CA ALA A 190 3.88 19.21 11.34
C ALA A 190 4.86 19.50 10.20
N MET A 191 5.22 20.76 9.98
CA MET A 191 6.21 21.15 8.97
C MET A 191 7.59 20.58 9.27
N ARG A 192 8.02 20.60 10.54
CA ARG A 192 9.28 19.98 10.96
C ARG A 192 9.29 18.47 10.71
N GLU A 193 8.20 17.77 11.05
CA GLU A 193 8.06 16.33 10.79
C GLU A 193 8.06 16.02 9.29
N ALA A 194 7.37 16.81 8.47
CA ALA A 194 7.37 16.65 7.01
C ALA A 194 8.78 16.84 6.41
N GLY A 195 9.57 17.78 6.96
CA GLY A 195 10.96 18.03 6.54
C GLY A 195 11.92 16.87 6.82
N ARG A 196 11.54 15.91 7.67
CA ARG A 196 12.35 14.71 7.97
C ARG A 196 12.18 13.59 6.93
N CYS A 197 11.33 13.79 5.92
CA CYS A 197 11.16 12.82 4.84
C CYS A 197 12.47 12.62 4.06
N PHE A 198 12.95 11.37 3.96
CA PHE A 198 14.16 11.04 3.22
C PHE A 198 14.04 11.31 1.70
N ASN A 199 12.82 11.36 1.16
CA ASN A 199 12.53 11.30 -0.28
C ASN A 199 13.11 10.02 -0.92
N CYS A 200 12.93 8.87 -0.26
CA CYS A 200 13.47 7.58 -0.68
C CYS A 200 13.07 7.21 -2.11
N GLY A 201 14.02 6.66 -2.86
CA GLY A 201 13.86 6.25 -4.25
C GLY A 201 13.64 7.38 -5.27
N ILE A 202 13.73 8.64 -4.84
CA ILE A 202 13.45 9.79 -5.72
C ILE A 202 14.62 10.78 -5.63
N CYS A 203 15.16 11.17 -6.80
CA CYS A 203 16.15 12.23 -6.88
C CYS A 203 15.53 13.56 -6.44
N ASN A 204 16.12 14.20 -5.43
CA ASN A 204 15.76 15.54 -4.98
C ASN A 204 16.82 16.59 -5.31
N ASN A 205 17.70 16.25 -6.25
CA ASN A 205 18.68 17.17 -6.76
C ASN A 205 19.79 17.62 -5.79
N CYS A 206 20.15 16.75 -4.83
CA CYS A 206 21.17 17.04 -3.80
C CYS A 206 22.64 17.14 -4.26
N ASP A 207 22.94 16.86 -5.53
CA ASP A 207 24.28 16.93 -6.14
C ASP A 207 25.37 16.00 -5.58
N ASN A 208 25.09 15.10 -4.62
CA ASN A 208 26.10 14.13 -4.15
C ASN A 208 26.69 13.29 -5.30
N CYS A 209 25.84 12.72 -6.17
CA CYS A 209 26.32 11.95 -7.31
C CYS A 209 27.25 12.76 -8.23
N TYR A 210 27.02 14.07 -8.36
CA TYR A 210 27.86 14.98 -9.13
C TYR A 210 29.21 15.23 -8.45
N LEU A 211 29.20 15.48 -7.15
CA LEU A 211 30.40 15.78 -6.36
C LEU A 211 31.35 14.59 -6.24
N PHE A 212 30.80 13.38 -6.10
CA PHE A 212 31.59 12.17 -5.88
C PHE A 212 32.00 11.43 -7.16
N CYS A 213 31.55 11.88 -8.34
CA CYS A 213 31.94 11.26 -9.59
C CYS A 213 33.38 11.63 -9.97
N PRO A 214 34.35 10.69 -9.94
CA PRO A 214 35.76 11.01 -10.23
C PRO A 214 35.98 11.41 -11.69
N ASP A 215 35.15 10.89 -12.60
CA ASP A 215 35.24 11.15 -14.04
C ASP A 215 34.34 12.30 -14.51
N VAL A 216 33.70 13.03 -13.59
CA VAL A 216 32.80 14.18 -13.89
C VAL A 216 31.75 13.82 -14.95
N SER A 217 31.24 12.57 -14.88
CA SER A 217 30.30 12.02 -15.86
C SER A 217 28.85 12.31 -15.55
N ILE A 218 28.54 12.90 -14.38
CA ILE A 218 27.19 13.37 -14.06
C ILE A 218 27.04 14.80 -14.59
N LEU A 219 26.08 15.01 -15.47
CA LEU A 219 25.75 16.31 -16.06
C LEU A 219 24.54 16.91 -15.34
N ARG A 220 24.56 18.22 -15.12
CA ARG A 220 23.43 18.98 -14.55
C ARG A 220 22.65 19.65 -15.68
N GLY A 221 21.33 19.49 -15.68
CA GLY A 221 20.43 20.23 -16.56
C GLY A 221 20.54 21.74 -16.34
N ARG A 222 20.24 22.55 -17.37
CA ARG A 222 20.35 24.03 -17.28
C ARG A 222 19.41 24.65 -16.25
N ASP A 223 18.27 24.01 -16.03
CA ASP A 223 17.25 24.38 -15.03
C ASP A 223 17.55 23.80 -13.64
N MET A 224 18.65 23.07 -13.48
CA MET A 224 19.06 22.35 -12.27
C MET A 224 18.06 21.28 -11.82
N THR A 225 17.03 20.94 -12.60
CA THR A 225 16.01 19.97 -12.22
C THR A 225 16.35 18.53 -12.60
N GLU A 226 17.31 18.35 -13.50
CA GLU A 226 17.67 17.04 -14.05
C GLU A 226 19.15 16.72 -13.92
N ARG A 227 19.44 15.41 -13.89
CA ARG A 227 20.79 14.85 -13.82
C ARG A 227 20.88 13.72 -14.83
N HIS A 228 21.91 13.79 -15.66
CA HIS A 228 22.13 12.84 -16.76
C HIS A 228 23.51 12.21 -16.63
N ILE A 229 23.63 10.93 -16.93
CA ILE A 229 24.93 10.25 -16.96
C ILE A 229 25.46 10.35 -18.38
N ASN A 230 26.64 10.94 -18.54
CA ASN A 230 27.37 10.88 -19.80
C ASN A 230 28.10 9.53 -19.90
N TYR A 231 27.48 8.59 -20.60
CA TYR A 231 27.98 7.23 -20.76
C TYR A 231 29.33 7.16 -21.50
N ASP A 232 29.68 8.15 -22.33
CA ASP A 232 30.98 8.19 -23.02
C ASP A 232 32.16 8.34 -22.05
N TYR A 233 31.92 8.97 -20.90
CA TYR A 233 32.93 9.22 -19.87
C TYR A 233 32.79 8.30 -18.66
N CYS A 234 31.59 7.78 -18.40
CA CYS A 234 31.31 6.91 -17.26
C CYS A 234 32.19 5.64 -17.28
N LYS A 235 32.83 5.34 -16.16
CA LYS A 235 33.66 4.13 -15.98
C LYS A 235 32.96 3.01 -15.21
N GLY A 236 31.70 3.18 -14.85
CA GLY A 236 30.90 2.16 -14.15
C GLY A 236 31.35 1.88 -12.71
N CYS A 237 32.08 2.79 -12.06
CA CYS A 237 32.61 2.57 -10.71
C CYS A 237 31.56 2.51 -9.58
N GLY A 238 30.34 2.99 -9.82
CA GLY A 238 29.23 2.91 -8.87
C GLY A 238 29.25 3.88 -7.69
N LEU A 239 30.28 4.73 -7.55
CA LEU A 239 30.37 5.70 -6.45
C LEU A 239 29.14 6.61 -6.34
N CYS A 240 28.61 7.05 -7.48
CA CYS A 240 27.42 7.89 -7.52
C CYS A 240 26.15 7.18 -6.99
N VAL A 241 26.09 5.84 -7.06
CA VAL A 241 25.01 5.03 -6.48
C VAL A 241 25.21 4.89 -4.98
N VAL A 242 26.42 4.55 -4.53
CA VAL A 242 26.77 4.41 -3.11
C VAL A 242 26.56 5.71 -2.32
N GLU A 243 26.93 6.84 -2.92
CA GLU A 243 26.83 8.16 -2.28
C GLU A 243 25.45 8.81 -2.44
N CYS A 244 24.51 8.15 -3.11
CA CYS A 244 23.14 8.63 -3.22
C CYS A 244 22.41 8.42 -1.88
N PRO A 245 22.01 9.49 -1.15
CA PRO A 245 21.36 9.33 0.15
C PRO A 245 19.99 8.65 0.07
N ARG A 246 19.39 8.62 -1.12
CA ARG A 246 18.01 8.19 -1.34
C ARG A 246 17.88 6.88 -2.11
N ASN A 247 19.00 6.26 -2.51
CA ASN A 247 18.99 5.14 -3.45
C ASN A 247 18.15 5.42 -4.72
N ALA A 248 18.37 6.59 -5.33
CA ALA A 248 17.60 7.05 -6.49
C ALA A 248 18.20 6.60 -7.84
N MET A 249 19.30 5.84 -7.81
CA MET A 249 19.99 5.34 -8.99
C MET A 249 20.44 3.90 -8.74
N THR A 250 20.59 3.13 -9.80
CA THR A 250 21.04 1.74 -9.72
C THR A 250 22.11 1.50 -10.77
N LEU A 251 23.05 0.59 -10.48
CA LEU A 251 24.09 0.16 -11.40
C LEU A 251 23.83 -1.31 -11.78
N TYR A 252 23.95 -1.61 -13.06
CA TYR A 252 23.83 -2.96 -13.61
C TYR A 252 25.00 -3.22 -14.55
N GLU A 253 25.34 -4.49 -14.75
CA GLU A 253 26.26 -4.87 -15.81
C GLU A 253 25.58 -4.71 -17.18
N GLU A 254 26.37 -4.32 -18.17
CA GLU A 254 25.88 -4.12 -19.53
C GLU A 254 25.47 -5.48 -20.13
N GLY A 255 24.17 -5.66 -20.40
CA GLY A 255 23.60 -6.91 -20.93
C GLY A 255 22.60 -7.61 -20.01
N GLU A 256 22.46 -7.17 -18.76
CA GLU A 256 21.40 -7.62 -17.85
C GLU A 256 20.27 -6.57 -17.81
N SER A 257 19.09 -6.89 -18.34
CA SER A 257 17.87 -6.06 -18.21
C SER A 257 16.66 -6.90 -17.85
#